data_AF-A0A1C3TLQ9-F1
#
_entry.id   AF-A0A1C3TLQ9-F1
#
_cell.length_a   1.000
_cell.length_b   1.000
_cell.length_c   1.000
_cell.angle_alpha   90.00
_cell.angle_beta   90.00
_cell.angle_gamma   90.00
#
_symmetry.space_group_name_H-M   'P 1'
#
loop_
_entity.id
_entity.type
_entity.pdbx_description
1 polymer ?
#
loop_
_entity_poly.entity_id
_entity_poly.type
_entity_poly.pdbx_seq_one_letter_code
_entity_poly.pdbx_strand_id
1 'polypeptide(L)'
;MYRFDAQDPAAARRAPGTRKNAKPDRDDAANGKRLAKLKLDANRRLLACLPIERDADGAPQLVREAADGRRALRLKGDARHNQLTALLEDDPHFGAYLKIPGKDNGFDIEGMAVDGQRLLLGLRGPVLRGWAGLLEIAVQAHHDHLRLVPLDAEGTLLRKHFLQLGGLGVRDLHFHGEDLYLLAGPTMVLNGEIRLFRWPGARALLAANCEPVRFQRELVKSLVLPHGEDSDRAEALCNLPPALSGGVPSWLVLYDAPGPARSDGECIVHGDLLR
;
A
#
# COMPACT_ATOMS: atom_id res chain seq x y z
N MET A 1 -32.90 -14.05 21.03
CA MET A 1 -32.01 -13.15 21.79
C MET A 1 -30.70 -13.89 22.02
N TYR A 2 -29.71 -13.71 21.14
CA TYR A 2 -28.42 -14.38 21.27
C TYR A 2 -27.49 -13.48 22.09
N ARG A 3 -27.19 -13.89 23.32
CA ARG A 3 -26.12 -13.27 24.13
C ARG A 3 -24.79 -13.80 23.61
N PHE A 4 -23.97 -12.90 23.06
CA PHE A 4 -22.55 -13.13 22.90
C PHE A 4 -21.87 -12.67 24.19
N ASP A 5 -21.45 -13.59 25.03
CA ASP A 5 -20.50 -13.29 26.11
C ASP A 5 -19.12 -13.04 25.48
N ALA A 6 -18.85 -11.79 25.15
CA ALA A 6 -17.55 -11.34 24.68
C ALA A 6 -16.80 -10.66 25.82
N GLN A 7 -16.23 -11.44 26.75
CA GLN A 7 -15.22 -10.95 27.68
C GLN A 7 -14.13 -12.00 27.91
N ASP A 8 -13.26 -12.18 26.91
CA ASP A 8 -11.88 -12.60 27.18
C ASP A 8 -10.99 -11.34 27.17
N PRO A 9 -10.61 -10.79 28.34
CA PRO A 9 -9.72 -9.64 28.42
C PRO A 9 -8.32 -9.87 27.83
N ALA A 10 -7.93 -11.12 27.52
CA ALA A 10 -6.69 -11.43 26.81
C ALA A 10 -6.77 -11.19 25.29
N ALA A 11 -7.98 -11.08 24.72
CA ALA A 11 -8.17 -10.75 23.30
C ALA A 11 -7.78 -9.30 22.98
N ALA A 12 -7.85 -8.40 23.96
CA ALA A 12 -7.56 -6.96 23.80
C ALA A 12 -6.08 -6.62 23.58
N ARG A 13 -5.16 -7.60 23.71
CA ARG A 13 -3.70 -7.40 23.57
C ARG A 13 -3.10 -8.00 22.29
N ARG A 14 -3.91 -8.46 21.35
CA ARG A 14 -3.39 -9.01 20.08
C ARG A 14 -3.23 -7.89 19.05
N ALA A 15 -1.99 -7.63 18.63
CA ALA A 15 -1.71 -6.82 17.45
C ALA A 15 -2.54 -7.35 16.26
N PRO A 16 -3.27 -6.51 15.50
CA PRO A 16 -4.12 -7.02 14.45
C PRO A 16 -3.31 -7.68 13.35
N GLY A 17 -3.93 -8.69 12.78
CA GLY A 17 -3.41 -9.41 11.62
C GLY A 17 -4.51 -9.51 10.57
N THR A 18 -4.53 -10.61 9.82
CA THR A 18 -5.63 -10.89 8.90
C THR A 18 -6.67 -11.78 9.57
N ARG A 19 -7.94 -11.50 9.31
CA ARG A 19 -9.03 -12.41 9.66
C ARG A 19 -9.02 -13.60 8.72
N LYS A 20 -9.22 -14.80 9.24
CA LYS A 20 -9.36 -15.98 8.37
C LYS A 20 -10.69 -15.94 7.65
N ASN A 21 -10.66 -16.01 6.32
CA ASN A 21 -11.87 -16.07 5.51
C ASN A 21 -12.62 -17.41 5.69
N ALA A 22 -13.91 -17.42 5.41
CA ALA A 22 -14.72 -18.62 5.26
C ALA A 22 -14.18 -19.51 4.13
N LYS A 23 -14.55 -20.80 4.14
CA LYS A 23 -14.24 -21.71 3.04
C LYS A 23 -15.49 -22.46 2.58
N PRO A 24 -15.64 -22.73 1.27
CA PRO A 24 -16.80 -23.45 0.73
C PRO A 24 -16.94 -24.90 1.25
N ASP A 25 -15.83 -25.54 1.59
CA ASP A 25 -15.75 -26.94 2.04
C ASP A 25 -16.06 -27.12 3.54
N ARG A 26 -16.61 -26.10 4.22
CA ARG A 26 -16.81 -26.10 5.68
C ARG A 26 -18.23 -25.70 6.06
N ASP A 27 -18.73 -26.30 7.14
CA ASP A 27 -20.02 -25.94 7.73
C ASP A 27 -20.00 -24.53 8.38
N ASP A 28 -21.21 -24.02 8.68
CA ASP A 28 -21.43 -22.69 9.24
C ASP A 28 -20.74 -22.49 10.59
N ALA A 29 -20.78 -23.49 11.47
CA ALA A 29 -20.16 -23.39 12.80
C ALA A 29 -18.62 -23.29 12.70
N ALA A 30 -18.02 -24.07 11.81
CA ALA A 30 -16.60 -24.05 11.51
C ALA A 30 -16.20 -22.73 10.83
N ASN A 31 -17.00 -22.23 9.89
CA ASN A 31 -16.77 -20.93 9.25
C ASN A 31 -16.93 -19.76 10.24
N GLY A 32 -17.91 -19.79 11.14
CA GLY A 32 -18.04 -18.83 12.23
C GLY A 32 -16.80 -18.78 13.13
N LYS A 33 -16.28 -19.94 13.55
CA LYS A 33 -15.02 -20.05 14.30
C LYS A 33 -13.81 -19.50 13.53
N ARG A 34 -13.78 -19.66 12.20
CA ARG A 34 -12.72 -19.10 11.35
C ARG A 34 -12.78 -17.58 11.32
N LEU A 35 -13.95 -17.00 11.09
CA LEU A 35 -14.13 -15.54 11.05
C LEU A 35 -13.81 -14.89 12.40
N ALA A 36 -13.97 -15.59 13.53
CA ALA A 36 -13.52 -15.10 14.84
C ALA A 36 -11.98 -15.07 15.00
N LYS A 37 -11.21 -15.75 14.15
CA LYS A 37 -9.76 -15.91 14.32
C LYS A 37 -8.96 -14.88 13.53
N LEU A 38 -8.18 -14.08 14.28
CA LEU A 38 -7.12 -13.23 13.74
C LEU A 38 -5.78 -13.99 13.69
N LYS A 39 -5.03 -13.81 12.61
CA LYS A 39 -3.68 -14.32 12.44
C LYS A 39 -2.73 -13.15 12.17
N LEU A 40 -1.78 -12.92 13.08
CA LEU A 40 -0.68 -11.98 12.82
C LEU A 40 0.10 -12.44 11.59
N ASP A 41 0.37 -11.50 10.70
CA ASP A 41 1.24 -11.68 9.55
C ASP A 41 2.35 -10.64 9.64
N ALA A 42 3.55 -11.10 10.00
CA ALA A 42 4.70 -10.22 10.22
C ALA A 42 5.10 -9.47 8.94
N ASN A 43 4.86 -10.08 7.77
CA ASN A 43 5.19 -9.48 6.47
C ASN A 43 4.32 -8.25 6.18
N ARG A 44 3.13 -8.14 6.78
CA ARG A 44 2.25 -6.96 6.67
C ARG A 44 2.67 -5.79 7.55
N ARG A 45 3.74 -5.93 8.33
CA ARG A 45 4.32 -4.88 9.19
C ARG A 45 5.79 -4.62 8.83
N LEU A 46 6.19 -4.99 7.62
CA LEU A 46 7.55 -4.86 7.13
C LEU A 46 7.65 -3.68 6.16
N LEU A 47 8.59 -2.78 6.43
CA LEU A 47 9.13 -1.87 5.41
C LEU A 47 10.59 -2.27 5.20
N ALA A 48 10.97 -2.56 3.96
CA ALA A 48 12.30 -3.05 3.63
C ALA A 48 12.81 -2.48 2.30
N CYS A 49 14.13 -2.41 2.18
CA CYS A 49 14.85 -2.15 0.95
C CYS A 49 15.64 -3.41 0.61
N LEU A 50 15.45 -3.93 -0.60
CA LEU A 50 16.11 -5.14 -1.09
C LEU A 50 16.96 -4.78 -2.31
N PRO A 51 18.28 -5.03 -2.28
CA PRO A 51 19.11 -4.92 -3.46
C PRO A 51 18.65 -5.92 -4.53
N ILE A 52 18.61 -5.43 -5.76
CA ILE A 52 18.40 -6.23 -6.96
C ILE A 52 19.70 -6.17 -7.77
N GLU A 53 20.16 -7.35 -8.18
CA GLU A 53 21.22 -7.55 -9.17
C GLU A 53 20.66 -8.25 -10.40
N ARG A 54 21.49 -8.37 -11.44
CA ARG A 54 21.17 -9.19 -12.62
C ARG A 54 21.95 -10.49 -12.53
N ASP A 55 21.29 -11.60 -12.79
CA ASP A 55 21.96 -12.89 -12.96
C ASP A 55 22.69 -12.97 -14.32
N ALA A 56 23.26 -14.14 -14.61
CA ALA A 56 23.99 -14.40 -15.86
C ALA A 56 23.12 -14.23 -17.12
N ASP A 57 21.81 -14.47 -17.01
CA ASP A 57 20.85 -14.36 -18.10
C ASP A 57 20.22 -12.95 -18.16
N GLY A 58 20.64 -12.05 -17.27
CA GLY A 58 20.19 -10.67 -17.20
C GLY A 58 18.88 -10.46 -16.43
N ALA A 59 18.33 -11.52 -15.82
CA ALA A 59 17.09 -11.47 -15.06
C ALA A 59 17.33 -10.86 -13.66
N PRO A 60 16.35 -10.11 -13.12
CA PRO A 60 16.49 -9.48 -11.81
C PRO A 60 16.49 -10.54 -10.69
N GLN A 61 17.51 -10.51 -9.84
CA GLN A 61 17.66 -11.37 -8.69
C GLN A 61 17.74 -10.54 -7.41
N LEU A 62 16.94 -10.89 -6.41
CA LEU A 62 17.05 -10.32 -5.06
C LEU A 62 18.28 -10.90 -4.35
N VAL A 63 19.13 -10.03 -3.81
CA VAL A 63 20.33 -10.44 -3.06
C VAL A 63 20.35 -9.81 -1.68
N ARG A 64 21.01 -10.49 -0.73
CA ARG A 64 21.17 -9.96 0.64
C ARG A 64 22.17 -8.81 0.68
N GLU A 65 23.22 -8.90 -0.11
CA GLU A 65 24.26 -7.90 -0.28
C GLU A 65 24.69 -7.94 -1.74
N ALA A 66 24.65 -6.78 -2.40
CA ALA A 66 25.07 -6.61 -3.79
C ALA A 66 26.59 -6.38 -3.86
N ALA A 67 27.18 -6.64 -5.02
CA ALA A 67 28.60 -6.47 -5.30
C ALA A 67 29.08 -5.01 -5.10
N ASP A 68 28.17 -4.04 -5.23
CA ASP A 68 28.43 -2.62 -4.98
C ASP A 68 28.27 -2.21 -3.49
N GLY A 69 28.03 -3.17 -2.60
CA GLY A 69 27.91 -2.96 -1.16
C GLY A 69 26.51 -2.53 -0.70
N ARG A 70 25.50 -2.41 -1.58
CA ARG A 70 24.10 -2.25 -1.16
C ARG A 70 23.65 -3.48 -0.38
N ARG A 71 22.93 -3.28 0.73
CA ARG A 71 22.48 -4.37 1.61
C ARG A 71 20.97 -4.39 1.77
N ALA A 72 20.42 -5.57 1.99
CA ALA A 72 19.03 -5.74 2.39
C ALA A 72 18.82 -5.17 3.80
N LEU A 73 17.93 -4.19 3.92
CA LEU A 73 17.65 -3.49 5.16
C LEU A 73 16.14 -3.53 5.44
N ARG A 74 15.79 -3.61 6.72
CA ARG A 74 14.41 -3.44 7.18
C ARG A 74 14.31 -2.30 8.17
N LEU A 75 13.17 -1.63 8.20
CA LEU A 75 12.85 -0.65 9.23
C LEU A 75 13.01 -1.28 10.61
N LYS A 76 13.68 -0.57 11.52
CA LYS A 76 13.96 -1.06 12.87
C LYS A 76 12.65 -1.43 13.58
N GLY A 77 12.57 -2.68 14.03
CA GLY A 77 11.38 -3.26 14.65
C GLY A 77 11.42 -4.79 14.72
N ASP A 78 10.29 -5.37 15.10
CA ASP A 78 10.01 -6.80 15.16
C ASP A 78 8.72 -7.16 14.39
N ALA A 79 8.24 -8.39 14.56
CA ALA A 79 7.04 -8.90 13.88
C ALA A 79 5.73 -8.18 14.26
N ARG A 80 5.72 -7.38 15.33
CA ARG A 80 4.54 -6.71 15.89
C ARG A 80 4.67 -5.19 15.85
N HIS A 81 5.84 -4.65 16.15
CA HIS A 81 6.06 -3.21 16.28
C HIS A 81 7.31 -2.77 15.53
N ASN A 82 7.20 -1.67 14.80
CA ASN A 82 8.30 -0.96 14.18
C ASN A 82 8.16 0.55 14.45
N GLN A 83 9.15 1.34 14.02
CA GLN A 83 9.13 2.79 14.23
C GLN A 83 7.89 3.48 13.64
N LEU A 84 7.38 3.03 12.50
CA LEU A 84 6.17 3.60 11.88
C LEU A 84 4.91 3.28 12.71
N THR A 85 4.74 2.04 13.16
CA THR A 85 3.59 1.68 14.00
C THR A 85 3.63 2.39 15.34
N ALA A 86 4.83 2.66 15.89
CA ALA A 86 4.98 3.42 17.14
C ALA A 86 4.57 4.90 16.96
N LEU A 87 4.94 5.52 15.83
CA LEU A 87 4.50 6.89 15.53
C LEU A 87 2.97 7.01 15.38
N LEU A 88 2.34 5.95 14.88
CA LEU A 88 0.92 5.94 14.56
C LEU A 88 0.04 5.44 15.72
N GLU A 89 0.62 4.84 16.77
CA GLU A 89 -0.13 4.19 17.86
C GLU A 89 -1.10 5.15 18.56
N ASP A 90 -0.63 6.35 18.87
CA ASP A 90 -1.40 7.42 19.50
C ASP A 90 -1.87 8.49 18.47
N ASP A 91 -1.73 8.23 17.17
CA ASP A 91 -2.20 9.17 16.15
C ASP A 91 -3.73 9.29 16.16
N PRO A 92 -4.29 10.51 16.23
CA PRO A 92 -5.74 10.70 16.37
C PRO A 92 -6.55 10.23 15.15
N HIS A 93 -5.94 10.09 13.98
CA HIS A 93 -6.62 9.63 12.77
C HIS A 93 -6.48 8.12 12.56
N PHE A 94 -5.28 7.56 12.80
CA PHE A 94 -4.94 6.19 12.40
C PHE A 94 -4.73 5.21 13.55
N GLY A 95 -4.47 5.66 14.79
CA GLY A 95 -4.16 4.78 15.92
C GLY A 95 -5.25 3.77 16.23
N ALA A 96 -6.52 4.16 16.14
CA ALA A 96 -7.64 3.23 16.30
C ALA A 96 -7.69 2.14 15.22
N TYR A 97 -7.27 2.45 13.99
CA TYR A 97 -7.28 1.53 12.85
C TYR A 97 -6.09 0.56 12.85
N LEU A 98 -5.02 0.88 13.59
CA LEU A 98 -3.94 -0.07 13.91
C LEU A 98 -4.39 -1.21 14.82
N LYS A 99 -5.64 -1.23 15.29
CA LYS A 99 -6.26 -2.32 16.06
C LYS A 99 -7.23 -3.17 15.22
N ILE A 100 -7.55 -2.71 14.02
CA ILE A 100 -8.47 -3.37 13.09
C ILE A 100 -7.66 -4.17 12.06
N PRO A 101 -8.08 -5.39 11.69
CA PRO A 101 -7.45 -6.14 10.60
C PRO A 101 -7.41 -5.35 9.29
N GLY A 102 -6.28 -5.32 8.58
CA GLY A 102 -6.16 -4.55 7.32
C GLY A 102 -7.16 -4.97 6.22
N LYS A 103 -7.58 -6.23 6.20
CA LYS A 103 -8.62 -6.72 5.27
C LYS A 103 -10.05 -6.35 5.69
N ASP A 104 -10.23 -5.83 6.90
CA ASP A 104 -11.51 -5.37 7.47
C ASP A 104 -11.54 -3.83 7.51
N ASN A 105 -10.92 -3.16 6.52
CA ASN A 105 -10.75 -1.69 6.48
C ASN A 105 -9.90 -1.11 7.64
N GLY A 106 -9.05 -1.93 8.26
CA GLY A 106 -8.00 -1.46 9.16
C GLY A 106 -6.86 -0.78 8.40
N PHE A 107 -5.78 -0.48 9.13
CA PHE A 107 -4.58 0.11 8.53
C PHE A 107 -3.94 -0.86 7.52
N ASP A 108 -3.89 -0.47 6.24
CA ASP A 108 -3.29 -1.23 5.15
C ASP A 108 -2.62 -0.29 4.15
N ILE A 109 -1.31 -0.45 4.00
CA ILE A 109 -0.49 0.27 3.02
C ILE A 109 -0.37 -0.62 1.79
N GLU A 110 -0.67 -0.06 0.62
CA GLU A 110 -0.47 -0.74 -0.66
C GLU A 110 0.30 0.14 -1.64
N GLY A 111 -0.04 1.43 -1.70
CA GLY A 111 0.71 2.36 -2.53
C GLY A 111 2.04 2.77 -1.90
N MET A 112 3.10 2.82 -2.70
CA MET A 112 4.40 3.33 -2.27
C MET A 112 5.11 4.08 -3.38
N ALA A 113 5.57 5.29 -3.10
CA ALA A 113 6.45 6.04 -4.00
C ALA A 113 7.67 6.59 -3.22
N VAL A 114 8.81 6.62 -3.90
CA VAL A 114 10.09 7.05 -3.32
C VAL A 114 10.60 8.30 -4.01
N ASP A 115 11.07 9.25 -3.22
CA ASP A 115 11.78 10.43 -3.67
C ASP A 115 13.02 10.68 -2.80
N GLY A 116 14.18 10.19 -3.24
CA GLY A 116 15.40 10.21 -2.43
C GLY A 116 15.21 9.44 -1.12
N GLN A 117 15.31 10.13 0.02
CA GLN A 117 15.04 9.55 1.35
C GLN A 117 13.56 9.61 1.75
N ARG A 118 12.74 10.37 1.03
CA ARG A 118 11.32 10.55 1.31
C ARG A 118 10.52 9.39 0.73
N LEU A 119 9.63 8.83 1.54
CA LEU A 119 8.69 7.79 1.15
C LEU A 119 7.28 8.32 1.34
N LEU A 120 6.46 8.09 0.31
CA LEU A 120 5.01 8.24 0.38
C LEU A 120 4.39 6.86 0.52
N LEU A 121 3.54 6.68 1.53
CA LEU A 121 2.84 5.44 1.83
C LEU A 121 1.33 5.67 1.68
N GLY A 122 0.77 5.17 0.58
CA GLY A 122 -0.65 5.26 0.26
C GLY A 122 -1.45 4.21 1.01
N LEU A 123 -2.50 4.65 1.71
CA LEU A 123 -3.36 3.76 2.46
C LEU A 123 -4.52 3.27 1.59
N ARG A 124 -4.60 1.95 1.39
CA ARG A 124 -5.84 1.31 0.90
C ARG A 124 -6.95 1.46 1.94
N GLY A 125 -6.59 1.29 3.22
CA GLY A 125 -7.46 1.48 4.35
C GLY A 125 -6.69 2.06 5.54
N PRO A 126 -7.34 2.84 6.41
CA PRO A 126 -8.73 3.27 6.33
C PRO A 126 -8.96 4.44 5.37
N VAL A 127 -10.20 4.60 4.91
CA VAL A 127 -10.71 5.84 4.29
C VAL A 127 -11.59 6.57 5.30
N LEU A 128 -11.25 7.82 5.63
CA LEU A 128 -11.84 8.59 6.72
C LEU A 128 -12.91 9.56 6.19
N ARG A 129 -14.19 9.21 6.37
CA ARG A 129 -15.33 9.99 5.83
C ARG A 129 -15.16 10.38 4.35
N GLY A 130 -14.62 9.47 3.54
CA GLY A 130 -14.39 9.67 2.11
C GLY A 130 -12.98 10.14 1.73
N TRP A 131 -12.14 10.50 2.71
CA TRP A 131 -10.76 10.93 2.48
C TRP A 131 -9.77 9.77 2.58
N ALA A 132 -8.97 9.56 1.53
CA ALA A 132 -7.91 8.58 1.54
C ALA A 132 -6.68 9.12 2.28
N GLY A 133 -6.01 8.27 3.07
CA GLY A 133 -4.78 8.64 3.74
C GLY A 133 -3.54 8.40 2.86
N LEU A 134 -2.59 9.34 2.94
CA LEU A 134 -1.24 9.21 2.41
C LEU A 134 -0.28 9.68 3.51
N LEU A 135 0.66 8.83 3.89
CA LEU A 135 1.68 9.15 4.88
C LEU A 135 2.95 9.56 4.18
N GLU A 136 3.59 10.61 4.68
CA GLU A 136 4.90 11.05 4.23
C GLU A 136 5.89 10.85 5.39
N ILE A 137 6.94 10.07 5.13
CA ILE A 137 8.03 9.79 6.07
C ILE A 137 9.37 9.91 5.35
N ALA A 138 10.46 10.00 6.10
CA ALA A 138 11.81 9.84 5.56
C ALA A 138 12.52 8.67 6.23
N VAL A 139 13.32 7.93 5.46
CA VAL A 139 14.11 6.80 5.96
C VAL A 139 15.55 6.88 5.49
N GLN A 140 16.46 6.41 6.34
CA GLN A 140 17.88 6.29 6.02
C GLN A 140 18.44 4.97 6.54
N ALA A 141 19.43 4.43 5.83
CA ALA A 141 20.24 3.31 6.32
C ALA A 141 21.05 3.73 7.56
N HIS A 142 21.04 2.89 8.60
CA HIS A 142 21.79 3.08 9.83
C HIS A 142 22.23 1.70 10.37
N HIS A 143 23.50 1.35 10.16
CA HIS A 143 24.04 0.00 10.36
C HIS A 143 23.22 -1.04 9.57
N ASP A 144 22.68 -2.06 10.24
CA ASP A 144 21.95 -3.17 9.62
C ASP A 144 20.43 -2.93 9.51
N HIS A 145 19.98 -1.68 9.65
CA HIS A 145 18.56 -1.32 9.62
C HIS A 145 18.29 -0.05 8.82
N LEU A 146 17.05 0.11 8.37
CA LEU A 146 16.49 1.42 8.06
C LEU A 146 16.00 2.07 9.35
N ARG A 147 16.14 3.39 9.45
CA ARG A 147 15.54 4.21 10.50
C ARG A 147 14.71 5.34 9.93
N LEU A 148 13.63 5.68 10.62
CA LEU A 148 12.95 6.95 10.39
C LEU A 148 13.89 8.11 10.73
N VAL A 149 13.91 9.13 9.88
CA VAL A 149 14.66 10.38 10.07
C VAL A 149 13.71 11.57 9.90
N PRO A 150 14.04 12.75 10.45
CA PRO A 150 13.24 13.95 10.25
C PRO A 150 13.05 14.30 8.77
N LEU A 151 11.85 14.78 8.44
CA LEU A 151 11.47 15.37 7.16
C LEU A 151 11.98 16.81 7.02
N ASP A 152 12.24 17.48 8.15
CA ASP A 152 12.60 18.88 8.26
C ASP A 152 13.51 19.15 9.49
N ALA A 153 13.94 20.41 9.64
CA ALA A 153 14.85 20.83 10.71
C ALA A 153 14.18 20.82 12.10
N GLU A 154 12.85 20.88 12.12
CA GLU A 154 12.01 20.87 13.33
C GLU A 154 11.86 19.46 13.92
N GLY A 155 12.33 18.43 13.22
CA GLY A 155 12.31 17.05 13.72
C GLY A 155 11.04 16.28 13.34
N THR A 156 10.24 16.76 12.39
CA THR A 156 8.97 16.11 12.01
C THR A 156 9.23 14.74 11.39
N LEU A 157 8.76 13.66 12.02
CA LEU A 157 8.98 12.29 11.52
C LEU A 157 7.87 11.78 10.59
N LEU A 158 6.70 12.42 10.61
CA LEU A 158 5.51 12.00 9.86
C LEU A 158 4.67 13.22 9.49
N ARG A 159 4.29 13.32 8.22
CA ARG A 159 3.22 14.21 7.75
C ARG A 159 2.10 13.38 7.13
N LYS A 160 0.87 13.91 7.19
CA LYS A 160 -0.33 13.23 6.68
C LYS A 160 -0.98 14.07 5.59
N HIS A 161 -1.29 13.43 4.48
CA HIS A 161 -2.04 14.03 3.38
C HIS A 161 -3.36 13.27 3.23
N PHE A 162 -4.47 14.01 3.18
CA PHE A 162 -5.81 13.48 2.97
C PHE A 162 -6.28 13.80 1.56
N LEU A 163 -6.48 12.76 0.76
CA LEU A 163 -6.71 12.87 -0.67
C LEU A 163 -8.20 12.70 -1.01
N GLN A 164 -8.74 13.58 -1.85
CA GLN A 164 -10.11 13.48 -2.33
C GLN A 164 -10.20 12.49 -3.51
N LEU A 165 -10.29 11.20 -3.20
CA LEU A 165 -10.37 10.11 -4.19
C LEU A 165 -11.79 9.57 -4.39
N GLY A 166 -12.80 10.26 -3.85
CA GLY A 166 -14.21 9.87 -3.97
C GLY A 166 -14.56 8.62 -3.14
N GLY A 167 -13.95 8.47 -1.95
CA GLY A 167 -14.17 7.32 -1.08
C GLY A 167 -13.33 6.09 -1.39
N LEU A 168 -12.46 6.16 -2.41
CA LEU A 168 -11.51 5.10 -2.75
C LEU A 168 -10.24 5.22 -1.90
N GLY A 169 -9.59 4.09 -1.62
CA GLY A 169 -8.27 4.02 -1.00
C GLY A 169 -7.15 3.97 -2.04
N VAL A 170 -5.93 4.30 -1.63
CA VAL A 170 -4.75 4.24 -2.51
C VAL A 170 -4.29 2.80 -2.68
N ARG A 171 -4.12 2.37 -3.93
CA ARG A 171 -3.61 1.04 -4.33
C ARG A 171 -2.16 1.08 -4.75
N ASP A 172 -1.80 2.06 -5.56
CA ASP A 172 -0.45 2.23 -6.06
C ASP A 172 -0.10 3.71 -6.23
N LEU A 173 1.19 4.03 -6.20
CA LEU A 173 1.73 5.38 -6.31
C LEU A 173 2.93 5.38 -7.25
N HIS A 174 2.97 6.32 -8.19
CA HIS A 174 4.07 6.38 -9.14
C HIS A 174 4.43 7.83 -9.50
N PHE A 175 5.68 8.22 -9.27
CA PHE A 175 6.18 9.52 -9.73
C PHE A 175 6.53 9.48 -11.21
N HIS A 176 6.12 10.50 -11.96
CA HIS A 176 6.56 10.71 -13.34
C HIS A 176 6.77 12.20 -13.59
N GLY A 177 8.04 12.59 -13.74
CA GLY A 177 8.43 14.00 -13.71
C GLY A 177 8.11 14.63 -12.34
N GLU A 178 7.42 15.78 -12.37
CA GLU A 178 6.99 16.51 -11.17
C GLU A 178 5.68 16.00 -10.56
N ASP A 179 4.97 15.12 -11.27
CA ASP A 179 3.64 14.67 -10.87
C ASP A 179 3.66 13.33 -10.16
N LEU A 180 2.66 13.11 -9.31
CA LEU A 180 2.38 11.82 -8.70
C LEU A 180 1.10 11.24 -9.31
N TYR A 181 1.19 10.02 -9.82
CA TYR A 181 0.05 9.23 -10.29
C TYR A 181 -0.39 8.27 -9.20
N LEU A 182 -1.71 8.12 -9.04
CA LEU A 182 -2.31 7.29 -8.02
C LEU A 182 -3.31 6.34 -8.66
N LEU A 183 -3.13 5.05 -8.40
CA LEU A 183 -4.18 4.06 -8.58
C LEU A 183 -5.03 4.04 -7.32
N ALA A 184 -6.34 4.17 -7.47
CA ALA A 184 -7.27 4.18 -6.35
C ALA A 184 -8.42 3.21 -6.58
N GLY A 185 -8.81 2.47 -5.54
CA GLY A 185 -9.85 1.45 -5.61
C GLY A 185 -10.55 1.20 -4.26
N PRO A 186 -11.56 0.31 -4.23
CA PRO A 186 -12.36 0.05 -3.03
C PRO A 186 -11.53 -0.47 -1.85
N THR A 187 -11.87 -0.14 -0.60
CA THR A 187 -11.04 -0.50 0.57
C THR A 187 -11.16 -1.96 1.03
N MET A 188 -12.02 -2.76 0.40
CA MET A 188 -12.31 -4.16 0.72
C MET A 188 -12.56 -4.94 -0.58
N VAL A 189 -13.09 -6.17 -0.49
CA VAL A 189 -13.47 -7.02 -1.63
C VAL A 189 -14.70 -6.53 -2.41
N LEU A 190 -14.99 -5.24 -2.36
CA LEU A 190 -16.13 -4.65 -3.06
C LEU A 190 -15.86 -4.63 -4.55
N ASN A 191 -16.86 -5.06 -5.33
CA ASN A 191 -16.91 -4.74 -6.75
C ASN A 191 -17.18 -3.24 -6.88
N GLY A 192 -16.24 -2.50 -7.45
CA GLY A 192 -16.34 -1.05 -7.55
C GLY A 192 -15.28 -0.46 -8.46
N GLU A 193 -15.49 0.79 -8.83
CA GLU A 193 -14.62 1.48 -9.78
C GLU A 193 -13.18 1.54 -9.27
N ILE A 194 -12.25 1.27 -10.19
CA ILE A 194 -10.82 1.51 -10.02
C ILE A 194 -10.43 2.67 -10.93
N ARG A 195 -9.73 3.66 -10.38
CA ARG A 195 -9.52 4.96 -11.01
C ARG A 195 -8.07 5.37 -10.96
N LEU A 196 -7.62 6.02 -12.03
CA LEU A 196 -6.34 6.72 -12.08
C LEU A 196 -6.54 8.21 -11.78
N PHE A 197 -5.74 8.72 -10.86
CA PHE A 197 -5.64 10.13 -10.51
C PHE A 197 -4.23 10.62 -10.77
N ARG A 198 -4.12 11.91 -11.10
CA ARG A 198 -2.85 12.65 -11.16
C ARG A 198 -2.91 13.77 -10.14
N TRP A 199 -1.84 13.89 -9.35
CA TRP A 199 -1.54 15.04 -8.52
C TRP A 199 -0.46 15.88 -9.24
N PRO A 200 -0.84 16.96 -9.93
CA PRO A 200 0.11 17.77 -10.68
C PRO A 200 1.09 18.48 -9.76
N GLY A 201 2.37 18.49 -10.10
CA GLY A 201 3.42 19.18 -9.33
C GLY A 201 3.62 18.66 -7.91
N ALA A 202 3.19 17.42 -7.62
CA ALA A 202 3.25 16.81 -6.30
C ALA A 202 4.65 16.89 -5.67
N ARG A 203 5.71 16.67 -6.46
CA ARG A 203 7.10 16.70 -6.00
C ARG A 203 7.48 18.06 -5.40
N ALA A 204 7.28 19.15 -6.14
CA ALA A 204 7.51 20.50 -5.66
C ALA A 204 6.61 20.88 -4.46
N LEU A 205 5.32 20.52 -4.51
CA LEU A 205 4.37 20.80 -3.43
C LEU A 205 4.72 20.08 -2.12
N LEU A 206 5.13 18.81 -2.21
CA LEU A 206 5.60 18.04 -1.07
C LEU A 206 6.90 18.64 -0.52
N ALA A 207 7.85 18.98 -1.38
CA ALA A 207 9.13 19.58 -0.96
C ALA A 207 8.92 20.89 -0.18
N ALA A 208 7.98 21.74 -0.63
CA ALA A 208 7.68 23.01 0.01
C ALA A 208 6.74 22.93 1.23
N ASN A 209 6.13 21.77 1.50
CA ASN A 209 5.20 21.63 2.61
C ASN A 209 5.95 21.56 3.95
N CYS A 210 5.49 22.33 4.94
CA CYS A 210 5.93 22.22 6.33
C CYS A 210 4.81 21.83 7.30
N GLU A 211 3.57 21.67 6.82
CA GLU A 211 2.44 21.37 7.69
C GLU A 211 2.38 19.88 8.04
N PRO A 212 2.02 19.53 9.29
CA PRO A 212 1.87 18.13 9.71
C PRO A 212 0.67 17.43 9.05
N VAL A 213 -0.33 18.20 8.61
CA VAL A 213 -1.54 17.69 7.96
C VAL A 213 -1.97 18.59 6.81
N ARG A 214 -2.23 17.99 5.63
CA ARG A 214 -2.77 18.67 4.46
C ARG A 214 -3.95 17.91 3.85
N PHE A 215 -4.87 18.64 3.24
CA PHE A 215 -5.97 18.07 2.46
C PHE A 215 -5.75 18.42 0.99
N GLN A 216 -5.75 17.40 0.13
CA GLN A 216 -5.56 17.54 -1.31
C GLN A 216 -6.88 17.30 -2.02
N ARG A 217 -7.43 18.37 -2.58
CA ARG A 217 -8.73 18.37 -3.29
C ARG A 217 -8.56 18.37 -4.79
N GLU A 218 -7.50 19.01 -5.28
CA GLU A 218 -7.28 19.31 -6.69
C GLU A 218 -6.51 18.17 -7.39
N LEU A 219 -7.07 16.97 -7.31
CA LEU A 219 -6.55 15.79 -8.01
C LEU A 219 -7.27 15.67 -9.36
N VAL A 220 -6.51 15.55 -10.43
CA VAL A 220 -7.05 15.38 -11.78
C VAL A 220 -7.43 13.92 -11.97
N LYS A 221 -8.73 13.63 -12.10
CA LYS A 221 -9.20 12.30 -12.47
C LYS A 221 -8.85 12.05 -13.94
N SER A 222 -8.07 11.01 -14.20
CA SER A 222 -7.56 10.70 -15.54
C SER A 222 -8.42 9.66 -16.26
N LEU A 223 -8.71 8.52 -15.61
CA LEU A 223 -9.35 7.39 -16.28
C LEU A 223 -10.05 6.48 -15.26
N VAL A 224 -11.12 5.80 -15.70
CA VAL A 224 -11.69 4.63 -15.01
C VAL A 224 -11.18 3.38 -15.72
N LEU A 225 -10.57 2.47 -14.97
CA LEU A 225 -10.04 1.22 -15.51
C LEU A 225 -11.14 0.15 -15.62
N PRO A 226 -10.98 -0.84 -16.51
CA PRO A 226 -11.84 -2.02 -16.53
C PRO A 226 -11.96 -2.65 -15.14
N HIS A 227 -13.18 -3.02 -14.77
CA HIS A 227 -13.51 -3.72 -13.54
C HIS A 227 -14.80 -4.50 -13.77
N GLY A 228 -14.95 -5.64 -13.09
CA GLY A 228 -16.13 -6.48 -13.18
C GLY A 228 -16.51 -7.08 -11.83
N GLU A 229 -17.54 -7.92 -11.83
CA GLU A 229 -17.89 -8.71 -10.64
C GLU A 229 -16.80 -9.76 -10.41
N ASP A 230 -16.09 -9.59 -9.30
CA ASP A 230 -14.94 -10.37 -8.90
C ASP A 230 -13.77 -10.43 -9.89
N SER A 231 -13.79 -9.64 -10.97
CA SER A 231 -12.81 -9.62 -12.06
C SER A 231 -12.23 -8.23 -12.34
N ASP A 232 -11.13 -8.22 -13.09
CA ASP A 232 -10.38 -7.03 -13.54
C ASP A 232 -10.07 -6.05 -12.41
N ARG A 233 -9.55 -6.59 -11.29
CA ARG A 233 -9.09 -5.78 -10.16
C ARG A 233 -7.68 -5.26 -10.42
N ALA A 234 -7.57 -4.06 -10.98
CA ALA A 234 -6.29 -3.38 -11.16
C ALA A 234 -5.63 -3.10 -9.80
N GLU A 235 -4.38 -3.54 -9.65
CA GLU A 235 -3.63 -3.51 -8.38
C GLU A 235 -2.23 -2.88 -8.51
N ALA A 236 -1.70 -2.74 -9.73
CA ALA A 236 -0.42 -2.07 -9.94
C ALA A 236 -0.42 -1.19 -11.19
N LEU A 237 0.38 -0.13 -11.14
CA LEU A 237 0.62 0.84 -12.20
C LEU A 237 2.11 1.17 -12.26
N CYS A 238 2.74 0.96 -13.42
CA CYS A 238 4.12 1.40 -13.62
C CYS A 238 4.32 2.05 -14.98
N ASN A 239 5.23 3.03 -15.04
CA ASN A 239 5.70 3.53 -16.32
C ASN A 239 6.54 2.44 -17.01
N LEU A 240 6.36 2.29 -18.33
CA LEU A 240 7.25 1.42 -19.08
C LEU A 240 8.54 2.16 -19.45
N PRO A 241 9.70 1.52 -19.28
CA PRO A 241 10.95 2.04 -19.80
C PRO A 241 10.84 2.28 -21.32
N PRO A 242 11.46 3.36 -21.86
CA PRO A 242 11.43 3.65 -23.30
C PRO A 242 11.87 2.49 -24.19
N ALA A 243 12.79 1.65 -23.69
CA ALA A 243 13.25 0.44 -24.39
C ALA A 243 12.15 -0.62 -24.60
N LEU A 244 11.16 -0.69 -23.69
CA LEU A 244 10.02 -1.60 -23.79
C LEU A 244 8.83 -0.96 -24.49
N SER A 245 8.70 0.37 -24.44
CA SER A 245 7.57 1.09 -25.02
C SER A 245 7.82 1.59 -26.45
N GLY A 246 9.00 1.32 -27.03
CA GLY A 246 9.38 1.81 -28.35
C GLY A 246 9.52 3.34 -28.41
N GLY A 247 9.90 3.96 -27.29
CA GLY A 247 10.04 5.41 -27.15
C GLY A 247 8.73 6.18 -26.95
N VAL A 248 7.57 5.51 -26.99
CA VAL A 248 6.29 6.13 -26.69
C VAL A 248 6.07 6.10 -25.18
N PRO A 249 5.76 7.22 -24.51
CA PRO A 249 5.36 7.18 -23.09
C PRO A 249 4.16 6.25 -22.94
N SER A 250 4.28 5.26 -22.06
CA SER A 250 3.20 4.30 -21.84
C SER A 250 3.24 3.77 -20.42
N TRP A 251 2.07 3.40 -19.91
CA TRP A 251 1.87 2.88 -18.57
C TRP A 251 1.33 1.46 -18.66
N LEU A 252 1.89 0.58 -17.85
CA LEU A 252 1.41 -0.78 -17.68
C LEU A 252 0.52 -0.85 -16.44
N VAL A 253 -0.67 -1.40 -16.59
CA VAL A 253 -1.59 -1.73 -15.50
C VAL A 253 -1.69 -3.24 -15.36
N LEU A 254 -1.54 -3.75 -14.14
CA LEU A 254 -1.65 -5.17 -13.81
C LEU A 254 -2.82 -5.45 -12.86
N TYR A 255 -3.32 -6.67 -12.92
CA TYR A 255 -4.58 -7.08 -12.30
C TYR A 255 -4.37 -8.29 -11.38
N ASP A 256 -4.88 -8.25 -10.14
CA ASP A 256 -4.82 -9.37 -9.17
C ASP A 256 -5.91 -10.43 -9.43
N ALA A 257 -7.03 -10.02 -10.02
CA ALA A 257 -8.09 -10.90 -10.47
C ALA A 257 -8.36 -10.68 -11.97
N PRO A 258 -7.45 -11.08 -12.87
CA PRO A 258 -7.64 -10.86 -14.30
C PRO A 258 -8.91 -11.55 -14.80
N GLY A 259 -9.71 -10.85 -15.61
CA GLY A 259 -10.86 -11.46 -16.27
C GLY A 259 -10.45 -12.52 -17.31
N PRO A 260 -11.42 -13.30 -17.85
CA PRO A 260 -11.14 -14.32 -18.86
C PRO A 260 -10.42 -13.76 -20.11
N ALA A 261 -10.74 -12.53 -20.53
CA ALA A 261 -10.08 -11.87 -21.66
C ALA A 261 -8.59 -11.54 -21.42
N ARG A 262 -8.11 -11.64 -20.17
CA ARG A 262 -6.73 -11.39 -19.77
C ARG A 262 -5.97 -12.66 -19.40
N SER A 263 -6.60 -13.83 -19.47
CA SER A 263 -6.02 -15.10 -19.05
C SER A 263 -5.86 -16.00 -20.28
N ASP A 264 -4.69 -15.99 -20.90
CA ASP A 264 -4.42 -16.70 -22.16
C ASP A 264 -3.53 -17.93 -21.94
N GLY A 265 -4.07 -18.95 -21.27
CA GLY A 265 -3.39 -20.21 -20.98
C GLY A 265 -2.82 -20.32 -19.56
N GLU A 266 -2.11 -21.42 -19.30
CA GLU A 266 -1.51 -21.67 -17.99
C GLU A 266 -0.40 -20.65 -17.71
N CYS A 267 -0.53 -19.93 -16.58
CA CYS A 267 0.44 -18.95 -16.09
C CYS A 267 0.68 -17.72 -16.99
N ILE A 268 -0.23 -17.42 -17.92
CA ILE A 268 -0.16 -16.22 -18.77
C ILE A 268 -1.29 -15.25 -18.38
N VAL A 269 -0.90 -14.01 -18.05
CA VAL A 269 -1.83 -12.93 -17.72
C VAL A 269 -1.46 -11.66 -18.48
N HIS A 270 -2.45 -10.99 -19.07
CA HIS A 270 -2.28 -9.74 -19.80
C HIS A 270 -2.59 -8.51 -18.95
N GLY A 271 -1.68 -7.53 -18.97
CA GLY A 271 -1.91 -6.18 -18.48
C GLY A 271 -2.43 -5.23 -19.56
N ASP A 272 -2.88 -4.05 -19.15
CA ASP A 272 -3.25 -2.97 -20.08
C ASP A 272 -2.08 -2.02 -20.32
N LEU A 273 -1.93 -1.62 -21.57
CA LEU A 273 -1.01 -0.56 -21.96
C LEU A 273 -1.80 0.73 -22.18
N LEU A 274 -1.63 1.70 -21.28
CA LEU A 274 -2.20 3.04 -21.42
C LEU A 274 -1.19 3.96 -22.09
N ARG A 275 -1.66 4.81 -23.00
CA ARG A 275 -0.85 5.80 -23.71
C ARG A 275 -1.27 7.21 -23.33
#